data_AF-A0A259S3N7-F1
#
_entry.id   AF-A0A259S3N7-F1
#
_cell.length_a   1.000
_cell.length_b   1.000
_cell.length_c   1.000
_cell.angle_alpha   90.00
_cell.angle_beta   90.00
_cell.angle_gamma   90.00
#
_symmetry.space_group_name_H-M   'P 1'
#
loop_
_entity.id
_entity.type
_entity.pdbx_description
1 polymer ?
#
loop_
_entity_poly.entity_id
_entity_poly.type
_entity_poly.pdbx_seq_one_letter_code
_entity_poly.pdbx_strand_id
1 'polypeptide(L)'
;MTEYVLILVSTVLVNNFVLVKFLGLCPFFGVSKKIETAIGMSLATTFVLTLSAIASYLTETFILEPLGLTYLRTIMFIVVIAVVVNFTEMVVRKTSPLLHNVLGIYLPLITTNCAVLGVALL
;
A
#
# COMPACT_ATOMS: atom_id res chain seq x y z
N MET A 1 25.63 -13.00 15.97
CA MET A 1 24.33 -13.67 16.25
C MET A 1 23.36 -12.71 16.95
N THR A 2 23.76 -12.09 18.06
CA THR A 2 22.97 -11.06 18.76
C THR A 2 22.65 -9.83 17.91
N GLU A 3 23.58 -9.38 17.06
CA GLU A 3 23.38 -8.21 16.18
C GLU A 3 22.26 -8.39 15.14
N TYR A 4 22.17 -9.56 14.48
CA TYR A 4 21.10 -9.85 13.53
C TYR A 4 19.73 -9.96 14.21
N VAL A 5 19.69 -10.53 15.42
CA VAL A 5 18.46 -10.60 16.22
C VAL A 5 18.03 -9.19 16.64
N LEU A 6 18.98 -8.32 16.96
CA LEU A 6 18.71 -6.92 17.36
C LEU A 6 18.18 -6.09 16.17
N ILE A 7 18.70 -6.30 14.96
CA ILE A 7 18.16 -5.72 13.73
C ILE A 7 16.75 -6.24 13.44
N LEU A 8 16.51 -7.55 13.60
CA LEU A 8 15.20 -8.17 13.40
C LEU A 8 14.16 -7.62 14.39
N VAL A 9 14.49 -7.57 15.68
CA VAL A 9 13.61 -7.05 16.73
C VAL A 9 13.37 -5.55 16.54
N SER A 10 14.41 -4.77 16.20
CA SER A 10 14.26 -3.33 15.95
C SER A 10 13.38 -3.03 14.74
N THR A 11 13.48 -3.83 13.68
CA THR A 11 12.64 -3.68 12.47
C THR A 11 11.18 -4.09 12.73
N VAL A 12 10.97 -5.17 13.49
CA VAL A 12 9.62 -5.72 13.75
C VAL A 12 8.86 -4.97 14.84
N LEU A 13 9.53 -4.43 15.86
CA LEU A 13 8.88 -3.73 16.99
C LEU A 13 9.05 -2.20 16.96
N VAL A 14 10.22 -1.69 16.61
CA VAL A 14 10.57 -0.26 16.83
C VAL A 14 10.38 0.58 15.56
N ASN A 15 10.60 0.02 14.36
CA ASN A 15 10.41 0.70 13.08
C ASN A 15 9.18 0.23 12.29
N ASN A 16 8.33 -0.58 12.90
CA ASN A 16 7.18 -1.15 12.21
C ASN A 16 6.08 -0.09 12.01
N PHE A 17 5.71 0.15 10.75
CA PHE A 17 4.67 1.10 10.34
C PHE A 17 3.34 0.88 11.08
N VAL A 18 3.01 -0.38 11.41
CA VAL A 18 1.74 -0.75 12.05
C VAL A 18 1.76 -0.46 13.56
N LEU A 19 2.87 -0.75 14.25
CA LEU A 19 2.96 -0.64 15.72
C LEU A 19 3.31 0.77 16.22
N VAL A 20 4.10 1.53 15.45
CA VAL A 20 4.67 2.81 15.93
C VAL A 20 4.04 4.02 15.24
N LYS A 21 3.67 3.90 13.96
CA LYS A 21 3.07 5.02 13.21
C LYS A 21 1.55 4.92 13.06
N PHE A 22 0.92 3.83 13.50
CA PHE A 22 -0.55 3.58 13.42
C PHE A 22 -1.15 3.73 12.00
N LEU A 23 -0.40 3.42 10.94
CA LEU A 23 -0.92 3.45 9.56
C LEU A 23 -1.44 2.07 9.13
N GLY A 24 -2.50 2.06 8.31
CA GLY A 24 -3.00 0.84 7.68
C GLY A 24 -4.00 0.01 8.51
N LEU A 25 -4.58 0.60 9.55
CA LEU A 25 -5.57 -0.07 10.41
C LEU A 25 -6.91 -0.37 9.71
N CYS A 26 -7.27 0.40 8.67
CA CYS A 26 -8.55 0.28 7.97
C CYS A 26 -8.79 -1.11 7.35
N PRO A 27 -7.88 -1.67 6.52
CA PRO A 27 -8.02 -3.03 6.02
C PRO A 27 -7.74 -4.09 7.09
N PHE A 28 -6.99 -3.75 8.14
CA PHE A 28 -6.70 -4.69 9.22
C PHE A 28 -8.00 -5.10 9.93
N PHE A 29 -8.77 -4.13 10.46
CA PHE A 29 -10.02 -4.43 11.17
C PHE A 29 -11.09 -5.10 10.30
N GLY A 30 -11.12 -4.82 8.99
CA GLY A 30 -12.10 -5.40 8.07
C GLY A 30 -11.88 -6.89 7.80
N VAL A 31 -10.62 -7.34 7.80
CA VAL A 31 -10.24 -8.62 7.17
C VAL A 31 -9.68 -9.63 8.20
N SER A 32 -9.46 -9.23 9.45
CA SER A 32 -8.96 -10.11 10.53
C SER A 32 -9.83 -11.33 10.86
N LYS A 33 -11.09 -11.39 10.40
CA LYS A 33 -12.01 -12.49 10.75
C LYS A 33 -11.65 -13.83 10.10
N LYS A 34 -10.96 -13.85 8.96
CA LYS A 34 -10.57 -15.07 8.25
C LYS A 34 -9.13 -14.96 7.74
N ILE A 35 -8.34 -15.99 8.00
CA ILE A 35 -6.92 -16.03 7.60
C ILE A 35 -6.78 -16.05 6.07
N GLU A 36 -7.63 -16.81 5.38
CA GLU A 36 -7.62 -16.88 3.90
C GLU A 36 -7.83 -15.51 3.25
N THR A 37 -8.73 -14.69 3.78
CA THR A 37 -8.97 -13.34 3.26
C THR A 37 -7.87 -12.37 3.64
N ALA A 38 -7.29 -12.51 4.83
CA ALA A 38 -6.18 -11.68 5.29
C ALA A 38 -4.91 -11.89 4.44
N ILE A 39 -4.61 -13.14 4.08
CA ILE A 39 -3.49 -13.47 3.18
C ILE A 39 -3.70 -12.82 1.81
N GLY A 40 -4.89 -13.01 1.22
CA GLY A 40 -5.23 -12.40 -0.07
C GLY A 40 -5.12 -10.87 -0.07
N MET A 41 -5.61 -10.22 0.99
CA MET A 41 -5.47 -8.78 1.18
C MET A 41 -4.02 -8.34 1.29
N SER A 42 -3.22 -9.00 2.15
CA SER A 42 -1.83 -8.60 2.37
C SER A 42 -0.98 -8.69 1.10
N LEU A 43 -1.19 -9.73 0.29
CA LEU A 43 -0.53 -9.91 -1.00
C LEU A 43 -0.94 -8.81 -1.99
N ALA A 44 -2.25 -8.53 -2.09
CA ALA A 44 -2.75 -7.47 -2.95
C ALA A 44 -2.21 -6.09 -2.54
N THR A 45 -2.20 -5.78 -1.23
CA THR A 45 -1.67 -4.51 -0.73
C THR A 45 -0.16 -4.38 -0.93
N THR A 46 0.61 -5.46 -0.76
CA THR A 46 2.05 -5.46 -1.01
C THR A 46 2.35 -5.17 -2.48
N PHE A 47 1.60 -5.80 -3.39
CA PHE A 47 1.74 -5.58 -4.83
C PHE A 47 1.41 -4.14 -5.25
N VAL A 48 0.31 -3.59 -4.73
CA VAL A 48 -0.05 -2.19 -4.99
C VAL A 48 1.00 -1.24 -4.42
N LEU A 49 1.50 -1.51 -3.21
CA LEU A 49 2.46 -0.64 -2.52
C LEU A 49 3.80 -0.60 -3.25
N THR A 50 4.30 -1.73 -3.77
CA THR A 50 5.54 -1.75 -4.56
C THR A 50 5.38 -1.01 -5.88
N LEU A 51 4.29 -1.23 -6.62
CA LEU A 51 4.04 -0.53 -7.89
C LEU A 51 3.80 0.97 -7.69
N SER A 52 3.03 1.34 -6.68
CA SER A 52 2.74 2.75 -6.39
C SER A 52 3.97 3.50 -5.89
N ALA A 53 4.87 2.88 -5.11
CA ALA A 53 6.12 3.49 -4.71
C ALA A 53 7.02 3.79 -5.92
N ILE A 54 7.18 2.83 -6.84
CA ILE A 54 7.96 3.02 -8.07
C ILE A 54 7.33 4.11 -8.94
N ALA A 55 6.01 4.05 -9.16
CA ALA A 55 5.31 5.03 -9.97
C ALA A 55 5.33 6.45 -9.37
N SER A 56 5.23 6.55 -8.04
CA SER A 56 5.30 7.84 -7.33
C SER A 56 6.70 8.44 -7.41
N TYR A 57 7.75 7.62 -7.28
CA TYR A 57 9.14 8.06 -7.46
C TYR A 57 9.42 8.57 -8.89
N LEU A 58 8.93 7.85 -9.91
CA LEU A 58 9.01 8.32 -11.30
C LEU A 58 8.26 9.63 -11.49
N THR A 59 7.05 9.74 -10.91
CA THR A 59 6.23 10.96 -11.01
C THR A 59 6.91 12.15 -10.33
N GLU A 60 7.54 11.94 -9.17
CA GLU A 60 8.25 13.01 -8.45
C GLU A 60 9.46 13.51 -9.25
N THR A 61 10.30 12.57 -9.72
CA THR A 61 11.54 12.88 -10.45
C THR A 61 11.28 13.48 -11.84
N PHE A 62 10.35 12.90 -12.61
CA PHE A 62 10.13 13.31 -14.01
C PHE A 62 9.10 14.42 -14.20
N ILE A 63 8.17 14.62 -13.25
CA ILE A 63 7.09 15.60 -13.41
C ILE A 63 7.20 16.72 -12.37
N LEU A 64 7.48 16.40 -11.11
CA LEU A 64 7.37 17.40 -10.04
C LEU A 64 8.60 18.30 -9.91
N GLU A 65 9.80 17.73 -10.05
CA GLU A 65 11.06 18.50 -10.08
C GLU A 65 11.15 19.48 -11.26
N PRO A 66 10.89 19.09 -12.53
CA PRO A 66 11.04 20.02 -13.66
C PRO A 66 9.96 21.11 -13.72
N LEU A 67 8.76 20.87 -13.16
CA LEU A 67 7.69 21.86 -13.15
C LEU A 67 7.66 22.73 -11.88
N GLY A 68 8.49 22.44 -10.86
CA GLY A 68 8.51 23.20 -9.60
C GLY A 68 7.19 23.11 -8.82
N LEU A 69 6.43 22.03 -9.02
CA LEU A 69 5.04 21.86 -8.55
C LEU A 69 4.95 21.05 -7.25
N THR A 70 5.91 21.23 -6.34
CA THR A 70 6.02 20.49 -5.07
C THR A 70 4.76 20.59 -4.18
N TYR A 71 3.94 21.63 -4.33
CA TYR A 71 2.71 21.78 -3.58
C TYR A 71 1.58 20.82 -4.00
N LEU A 72 1.61 20.23 -5.21
CA LEU A 72 0.61 19.23 -5.64
C LEU A 72 1.05 17.78 -5.38
N ARG A 73 2.19 17.55 -4.72
CA ARG A 73 2.76 16.21 -4.49
C ARG A 73 1.71 15.21 -3.98
N THR A 74 0.97 15.58 -2.93
CA THR A 74 -0.05 14.72 -2.32
C THR A 74 -1.18 14.37 -3.29
N ILE A 75 -1.66 15.34 -4.07
CA ILE A 75 -2.76 15.13 -5.03
C ILE A 75 -2.30 14.19 -6.15
N MET A 76 -1.10 14.41 -6.68
CA MET A 76 -0.52 13.56 -7.71
C MET A 76 -0.35 12.12 -7.23
N PHE A 77 0.11 11.91 -6.00
CA PHE A 77 0.25 10.57 -5.43
C PHE A 77 -1.09 9.86 -5.28
N ILE A 78 -2.14 10.54 -4.82
CA ILE A 78 -3.49 9.95 -4.74
C ILE A 78 -3.96 9.49 -6.13
N VAL A 79 -3.73 10.30 -7.18
CA VAL A 79 -4.10 9.93 -8.56
C VAL A 79 -3.29 8.72 -9.05
N VAL A 80 -1.99 8.69 -8.82
CA VAL A 80 -1.13 7.55 -9.20
C VAL A 80 -1.59 6.27 -8.50
N ILE A 81 -1.83 6.33 -7.19
CA ILE A 81 -2.33 5.19 -6.42
C ILE A 81 -3.69 4.73 -6.95
N ALA A 82 -4.61 5.65 -7.25
CA ALA A 82 -5.91 5.31 -7.80
C ALA A 82 -5.82 4.54 -9.13
N VAL A 83 -4.91 4.96 -10.02
CA VAL A 83 -4.67 4.26 -11.30
C VAL A 83 -4.11 2.85 -11.07
N VAL A 84 -3.12 2.70 -10.17
CA VAL A 84 -2.51 1.39 -9.86
C VAL A 84 -3.53 0.44 -9.21
N VAL A 85 -4.39 0.93 -8.33
CA VAL A 85 -5.43 0.10 -7.70
C VAL A 85 -6.50 -0.32 -8.70
N ASN A 86 -6.98 0.59 -9.56
CA ASN A 86 -7.93 0.23 -10.63
C ASN A 86 -7.35 -0.83 -11.57
N PHE A 87 -6.06 -0.73 -11.91
CA PHE A 87 -5.36 -1.75 -12.67
C PHE A 87 -5.34 -3.09 -11.91
N THR A 88 -5.02 -3.06 -10.62
CA THR A 88 -4.98 -4.26 -9.77
C THR A 88 -6.37 -4.91 -9.64
N GLU A 89 -7.45 -4.13 -9.54
CA GLU A 89 -8.82 -4.65 -9.53
C GLU A 89 -9.14 -5.46 -10.78
N MET A 90 -8.76 -4.95 -11.95
CA MET A 90 -8.95 -5.64 -13.21
C MET A 90 -8.15 -6.95 -13.28
N VAL A 91 -6.92 -6.96 -12.75
CA VAL A 91 -6.07 -8.15 -12.66
C VAL A 91 -6.69 -9.19 -11.71
N VAL A 92 -7.10 -8.80 -10.51
CA VAL A 92 -7.69 -9.70 -9.51
C VAL A 92 -9.01 -10.31 -10.02
N ARG A 93 -9.84 -9.52 -10.71
CA ARG A 93 -11.09 -10.00 -11.31
C ARG A 93 -10.84 -11.07 -12.37
N LYS A 94 -9.72 -10.99 -13.10
CA LYS A 94 -9.35 -11.95 -14.15
C LYS A 94 -8.69 -13.22 -13.60
N THR A 95 -7.86 -13.11 -12.57
CA THR A 95 -7.08 -14.25 -12.04
C THR A 95 -7.90 -15.13 -11.10
N SER A 96 -8.78 -14.57 -10.27
CA SER A 96 -9.53 -15.36 -9.28
C SER A 96 -10.89 -14.72 -8.91
N PRO A 97 -12.01 -15.17 -9.51
CA PRO A 97 -13.34 -14.65 -9.21
C PRO A 97 -13.80 -14.95 -7.77
N LEU A 98 -13.33 -16.06 -7.17
CA LEU A 98 -13.59 -16.38 -5.77
C LEU A 98 -12.99 -15.35 -4.81
N LEU A 99 -11.77 -14.87 -5.09
CA LEU A 99 -11.12 -13.85 -4.28
C LEU A 99 -11.80 -12.49 -4.49
N HIS A 100 -12.16 -12.13 -5.73
CA HIS A 100 -12.86 -10.88 -6.02
C HIS A 100 -14.22 -10.77 -5.30
N ASN A 101 -14.98 -11.86 -5.17
CA ASN A 101 -16.26 -11.85 -4.44
C ASN A 101 -16.10 -11.55 -2.94
N VAL A 102 -14.96 -11.88 -2.34
CA VAL A 102 -14.70 -11.65 -0.92
C VAL A 102 -13.93 -10.34 -0.69
N LEU A 103 -13.12 -9.93 -1.67
CA LEU A 103 -12.21 -8.79 -1.59
C LEU A 103 -12.75 -7.51 -2.23
N GLY A 104 -13.76 -7.60 -3.10
CA GLY A 104 -14.20 -6.50 -3.98
C GLY A 104 -14.52 -5.20 -3.25
N ILE A 105 -15.08 -5.29 -2.04
CA ILE A 105 -15.41 -4.13 -1.20
C ILE A 105 -14.15 -3.49 -0.60
N TYR A 106 -13.09 -4.27 -0.39
CA TYR A 106 -11.86 -3.82 0.25
C TYR A 106 -10.82 -3.27 -0.74
N LEU A 107 -10.95 -3.52 -2.05
CA LEU A 107 -10.03 -2.97 -3.06
C LEU A 107 -10.05 -1.43 -3.10
N PRO A 108 -11.21 -0.75 -3.09
CA PRO A 108 -11.26 0.72 -2.95
C PRO A 108 -10.71 1.22 -1.60
N LEU A 109 -10.69 0.38 -0.57
CA LEU A 109 -10.09 0.73 0.72
C LEU A 109 -8.54 0.78 0.66
N ILE A 110 -7.93 0.21 -0.39
CA ILE A 110 -6.48 0.27 -0.61
C ILE A 110 -6.06 1.67 -1.09
N THR A 111 -6.88 2.36 -1.90
CA THR A 111 -6.54 3.71 -2.40
C THR A 111 -6.47 4.74 -1.29
N THR A 112 -7.29 4.57 -0.25
CA THR A 112 -7.36 5.44 0.92
C THR A 112 -6.51 4.93 2.08
N ASN A 113 -5.70 3.89 1.85
CA ASN A 113 -4.87 3.33 2.91
C ASN A 113 -3.72 4.28 3.25
N CYS A 114 -3.72 4.75 4.49
CA CYS A 114 -2.71 5.67 5.01
C CYS A 114 -1.28 5.12 4.87
N ALA A 115 -1.08 3.80 4.96
CA ALA A 115 0.24 3.19 4.81
C ALA A 115 0.82 3.40 3.40
N VAL A 116 -0.02 3.33 2.37
CA VAL A 116 0.40 3.53 0.97
C VAL A 116 0.79 5.00 0.74
N LEU A 117 -0.03 5.93 1.24
CA LEU A 117 0.25 7.36 1.14
C LEU A 117 1.46 7.77 1.99
N GLY A 118 1.65 7.15 3.16
CA GLY A 118 2.79 7.38 4.04
C GLY A 118 4.11 6.90 3.45
N VAL A 119 4.13 5.78 2.70
CA VAL A 119 5.33 5.30 2.00
C VAL A 119 5.70 6.19 0.82
N ALA A 120 4.74 6.79 0.12
CA ALA A 120 5.05 7.72 -0.97
C ALA A 120 5.56 9.09 -0.46
N LEU A 121 5.23 9.46 0.78
CA LEU A 121 5.65 10.74 1.37
C LEU A 121 6.97 10.68 2.14
N LEU A 122 7.34 9.51 2.68
CA LEU A 122 8.60 9.23 3.39
C LEU A 122 9.74 8.89 2.43
#